data_AF-A0A924ELG4-F1
#
_entry.id   AF-A0A924ELG4-F1
#
_cell.length_a   1.000
_cell.length_b   1.000
_cell.length_c   1.000
_cell.angle_alpha   90.00
_cell.angle_beta   90.00
_cell.angle_gamma   90.00
#
_symmetry.space_group_name_H-M   'P 1'
#
loop_
_entity.id
_entity.type
_entity.pdbx_description
1 polymer ?
#
loop_
_entity_poly.entity_id
_entity_poly.type
_entity_poly.pdbx_seq_one_letter_code
_entity_poly.pdbx_strand_id
1 'polypeptide(L)'
;SEDLAAHVINLLDEIQHNMYQKALTFRNENTRLADTWEDFMQILDEKSGFISAHWDGTPATEERIKEISKATIRCIPLGNKAEEGKCILTGNSSAQRVIFARAY
;
A
#
# COMPACT_ATOMS: atom_id res chain seq x y z
N SER A 1 14.94 41.55 11.91
CA SER A 1 13.53 41.13 11.88
C SER A 1 13.27 40.20 10.71
N GLU A 2 13.73 40.54 9.48
CA GLU A 2 13.64 39.64 8.31
C GLU A 2 14.36 38.29 8.46
N ASP A 3 15.54 38.27 9.08
CA ASP A 3 16.34 37.05 9.26
C ASP A 3 15.62 35.97 10.11
N LEU A 4 14.87 36.41 11.13
CA LEU A 4 14.07 35.50 11.96
C LEU A 4 12.89 34.92 11.17
N ALA A 5 12.24 35.72 10.33
CA ALA A 5 11.12 35.25 9.50
C ALA A 5 11.58 34.21 8.48
N ALA A 6 12.72 34.46 7.80
CA ALA A 6 13.32 33.50 6.87
C ALA A 6 13.73 32.20 7.59
N HIS A 7 14.32 32.31 8.79
CA HIS A 7 14.69 31.14 9.58
C HIS A 7 13.48 30.28 9.98
N VAL A 8 12.38 30.90 10.40
CA VAL A 8 11.14 30.19 10.75
C VAL A 8 10.55 29.47 9.54
N ILE A 9 10.53 30.10 8.36
CA ILE A 9 10.03 29.46 7.13
C ILE A 9 10.87 28.23 6.78
N ASN A 10 12.19 28.36 6.77
CA ASN A 10 13.09 27.24 6.49
C ASN A 10 12.91 26.09 7.49
N LEU A 11 12.72 26.41 8.78
CA LEU A 11 12.47 25.40 9.81
C LEU A 11 11.14 24.68 9.59
N LEU A 12 10.08 25.38 9.19
CA LEU A 12 8.79 24.77 8.88
C LEU A 12 8.88 23.85 7.67
N ASP A 13 9.60 24.26 6.62
CA ASP A 13 9.86 23.43 5.44
C ASP A 13 10.66 22.18 5.81
N GLU A 14 11.67 22.31 6.67
CA GLU A 14 12.47 21.18 7.16
C GLU A 14 11.61 20.21 8.00
N ILE A 15 10.78 20.73 8.89
CA ILE A 15 9.85 19.92 9.69
C ILE A 15 8.90 19.15 8.77
N GLN A 16 8.28 19.83 7.79
CA GLN A 16 7.39 19.21 6.84
C GLN A 16 8.11 18.11 6.05
N HIS A 17 9.31 18.41 5.54
CA HIS A 17 10.11 17.45 4.80
C HIS A 17 10.43 16.21 5.66
N ASN A 18 10.90 16.41 6.88
CA ASN A 18 11.26 15.32 7.79
C ASN A 18 10.05 14.48 8.18
N MET A 19 8.90 15.10 8.46
CA MET A 19 7.65 14.39 8.73
C MET A 19 7.19 13.56 7.53
N TYR A 20 7.27 14.13 6.32
CA TYR A 20 6.94 13.42 5.09
C TYR A 20 7.87 12.22 4.86
N GLN A 21 9.18 12.40 4.97
CA GLN A 21 10.14 11.30 4.80
C GLN A 21 9.92 10.19 5.83
N LYS A 22 9.69 10.55 7.10
CA LYS A 22 9.39 9.57 8.14
C LYS A 22 8.12 8.78 7.83
N ALA A 23 7.05 9.45 7.39
CA ALA A 23 5.81 8.79 7.02
C ALA A 23 5.98 7.90 5.77
N LEU A 24 6.76 8.36 4.78
CA LEU A 24 7.06 7.61 3.57
C LEU A 24 7.85 6.33 3.90
N THR A 25 8.91 6.44 4.70
CA THR A 25 9.70 5.29 5.17
C THR A 25 8.84 4.31 5.95
N PHE A 26 8.06 4.80 6.93
CA PHE A 26 7.16 3.95 7.70
C PHE A 26 6.16 3.20 6.80
N ARG A 27 5.57 3.87 5.81
CA ARG A 27 4.66 3.22 4.86
C ARG A 27 5.38 2.14 4.06
N ASN A 28 6.58 2.42 3.55
CA ASN A 28 7.34 1.48 2.73
C ASN A 28 7.76 0.24 3.54
N GLU A 29 8.23 0.42 4.77
CA GLU A 29 8.60 -0.67 5.69
C GLU A 29 7.40 -1.53 6.12
N ASN A 30 6.21 -0.92 6.16
CA ASN A 30 4.95 -1.60 6.52
C ASN A 30 4.11 -2.03 5.30
N THR A 31 4.65 -1.92 4.09
CA THR A 31 4.03 -2.46 2.87
C THR A 31 4.79 -3.70 2.44
N ARG A 32 4.10 -4.84 2.33
CA ARG A 32 4.73 -6.12 2.02
C ARG A 32 4.17 -6.68 0.73
N LEU A 33 5.04 -7.28 -0.08
CA LEU A 33 4.63 -7.97 -1.31
C LEU A 33 4.04 -9.33 -0.96
N ALA A 34 2.98 -9.73 -1.66
CA ALA A 34 2.45 -11.09 -1.62
C ALA A 34 2.26 -11.60 -3.05
N ASP A 35 2.78 -12.79 -3.31
CA ASP A 35 2.72 -13.45 -4.63
C ASP A 35 1.86 -14.71 -4.62
N THR A 36 1.62 -15.28 -3.43
CA THR A 36 0.72 -16.43 -3.21
C THR A 36 -0.40 -16.08 -2.26
N TRP A 37 -1.52 -16.81 -2.35
CA TRP A 37 -2.65 -16.62 -1.44
C TRP A 37 -2.26 -16.96 0.00
N GLU A 38 -1.39 -17.95 0.18
CA GLU A 38 -0.83 -18.34 1.47
C GLU A 38 -0.02 -17.19 2.09
N ASP A 39 0.89 -16.57 1.32
CA ASP A 39 1.66 -15.40 1.80
C ASP A 39 0.73 -14.24 2.14
N PHE A 40 -0.29 -14.00 1.32
CA PHE A 40 -1.27 -12.94 1.53
C PHE A 40 -1.98 -13.11 2.89
N MET A 41 -2.46 -14.32 3.18
CA MET A 41 -3.11 -14.64 4.45
C MET A 41 -2.15 -14.59 5.63
N GLN A 42 -0.93 -15.13 5.46
CA GLN A 42 0.09 -15.10 6.50
C GLN A 42 0.45 -13.65 6.87
N ILE A 43 0.68 -12.79 5.88
CA ILE A 43 0.99 -11.38 6.12
C ILE A 43 -0.19 -10.70 6.82
N LEU A 44 -1.44 -10.96 6.42
CA LEU A 44 -2.62 -10.38 7.07
C LEU A 44 -2.76 -10.74 8.55
N ASP A 45 -2.40 -11.97 8.92
CA ASP A 45 -2.59 -12.49 10.27
C ASP A 45 -1.42 -12.16 11.20
N GLU A 46 -0.19 -12.24 10.69
CA GLU A 46 1.01 -12.01 11.49
C GLU A 46 1.41 -10.53 11.57
N LYS A 47 1.09 -9.75 10.54
CA LYS A 47 1.64 -8.39 10.40
C LYS A 47 0.56 -7.38 10.10
N SER A 48 0.49 -6.34 10.91
CA SER A 48 -0.27 -5.14 10.58
C SER A 48 0.39 -4.38 9.41
N GLY A 49 -0.40 -3.63 8.65
CA GLY A 49 0.09 -2.80 7.55
C GLY A 49 -0.60 -3.08 6.22
N PHE A 50 0.12 -2.80 5.13
CA PHE A 50 -0.36 -2.89 3.76
C PHE A 50 0.22 -4.11 3.05
N ILE A 51 -0.56 -4.67 2.13
CA ILE A 51 -0.14 -5.77 1.27
C ILE A 51 -0.25 -5.32 -0.18
N SER A 52 0.83 -5.44 -0.92
CA SER A 52 0.90 -5.18 -2.35
C SER A 52 0.81 -6.51 -3.10
N ALA A 53 -0.34 -6.76 -3.73
CA ALA A 53 -0.64 -8.01 -4.39
C ALA A 53 -1.35 -7.76 -5.72
N HIS A 54 -1.21 -8.72 -6.64
CA HIS A 54 -1.88 -8.65 -7.94
C HIS A 54 -3.39 -8.88 -7.81
N TRP A 55 -4.15 -8.11 -8.58
CA TRP A 55 -5.61 -8.23 -8.69
C TRP A 55 -6.04 -8.18 -10.15
N ASP A 56 -7.04 -8.97 -10.52
CA ASP A 56 -7.51 -9.12 -11.90
C ASP A 56 -8.42 -7.99 -12.39
N GLY A 57 -8.70 -6.99 -11.55
CA GLY A 57 -9.54 -5.85 -11.91
C GLY A 57 -11.04 -6.12 -11.77
N THR A 58 -11.44 -7.29 -11.29
CA THR A 58 -12.86 -7.65 -11.23
C THR A 58 -13.47 -7.43 -9.83
N PRO A 59 -14.66 -6.82 -9.74
CA PRO A 59 -15.36 -6.64 -8.45
C PRO A 59 -15.67 -7.96 -7.75
N ALA A 60 -15.98 -9.02 -8.51
CA ALA A 60 -16.30 -10.33 -7.94
C ALA A 60 -15.09 -10.94 -7.20
N THR A 61 -13.88 -10.79 -7.73
CA THR A 61 -12.66 -11.23 -7.04
C THR A 61 -12.38 -10.38 -5.81
N GLU A 62 -12.59 -9.06 -5.87
CA GLU A 62 -12.44 -8.18 -4.70
C GLU A 62 -13.40 -8.57 -3.57
N GLU A 63 -14.67 -8.79 -3.89
CA GLU A 63 -15.70 -9.21 -2.93
C GLU A 63 -15.33 -10.55 -2.28
N ARG A 64 -14.89 -11.53 -3.07
CA ARG A 64 -14.45 -12.82 -2.56
C ARG A 64 -13.20 -12.72 -1.66
N ILE A 65 -12.23 -11.87 -2.01
CA ILE A 65 -11.07 -11.60 -1.15
C ILE A 65 -11.54 -11.00 0.18
N LYS A 66 -12.49 -10.05 0.16
CA LYS A 66 -13.06 -9.43 1.36
C LYS A 66 -13.79 -10.44 2.24
N GLU A 67 -14.60 -11.33 1.66
CA GLU A 67 -15.33 -12.34 2.42
C GLU A 67 -14.38 -13.31 3.14
N ILE A 68 -13.33 -13.78 2.47
CA ILE A 68 -12.41 -14.78 3.01
C ILE A 68 -11.41 -14.17 4.00
N SER A 69 -10.85 -12.99 3.67
CA SER A 69 -9.70 -12.43 4.37
C SER A 69 -10.00 -11.19 5.22
N LYS A 70 -11.20 -10.61 5.04
CA LYS A 70 -11.61 -9.28 5.56
C LYS A 70 -10.75 -8.11 5.07
N ALA A 71 -9.86 -8.36 4.09
CA ALA A 71 -9.08 -7.31 3.45
C ALA A 71 -9.85 -6.66 2.32
N THR A 72 -9.63 -5.36 2.14
CA THR A 72 -10.22 -4.57 1.03
C THR A 72 -9.12 -3.81 0.32
N ILE A 73 -9.34 -3.47 -0.96
CA ILE A 73 -8.43 -2.61 -1.70
C ILE A 73 -8.51 -1.20 -1.11
N ARG A 74 -7.37 -0.62 -0.76
CA ARG A 74 -7.25 0.73 -0.21
C ARG A 74 -6.92 1.76 -1.26
N CYS A 75 -6.06 1.40 -2.20
CA CYS A 75 -5.76 2.23 -3.35
C CYS A 75 -5.13 1.40 -4.49
N ILE A 76 -5.29 1.94 -5.70
CA ILE A 76 -4.53 1.54 -6.89
C ILE A 76 -3.49 2.64 -7.12
N PRO A 77 -2.18 2.38 -6.98
CA PRO A 77 -1.18 3.44 -7.04
C PRO A 77 -1.05 4.04 -8.45
N LEU A 78 -1.25 5.35 -8.59
CA LEU A 78 -1.32 6.08 -9.87
C LEU A 78 -0.01 6.17 -10.68
N GLY A 79 1.09 5.60 -10.16
CA GLY A 79 2.40 5.58 -10.83
C GLY A 79 3.16 4.30 -10.54
N ASN A 80 2.44 3.21 -10.24
CA ASN A 80 3.11 1.93 -10.02
C ASN A 80 3.78 1.47 -11.31
N LYS A 81 4.86 0.72 -11.17
CA LYS A 81 5.43 0.02 -12.32
C LYS A 81 4.36 -0.94 -12.85
N ALA A 82 4.05 -0.83 -14.15
CA ALA A 82 3.25 -1.86 -14.81
C ALA A 82 4.02 -3.17 -14.69
N GLU A 83 3.46 -4.10 -13.92
CA GLU A 83 4.03 -5.40 -13.62
C GLU A 83 2.94 -6.39 -14.01
N GLU A 84 3.18 -7.16 -15.05
CA GLU A 84 2.28 -8.26 -15.40
C GLU A 84 2.45 -9.37 -14.37
N GLY A 85 1.33 -9.85 -13.86
CA GLY A 85 1.30 -10.92 -12.89
C GLY A 85 -0.02 -11.66 -12.93
N LYS A 86 -0.26 -12.43 -11.86
CA LYS A 86 -1.47 -13.21 -11.70
C LYS A 86 -2.20 -12.77 -10.45
N CYS A 87 -3.51 -12.61 -10.54
CA CYS A 87 -4.32 -12.26 -9.40
C CYS A 87 -4.09 -13.23 -8.24
N ILE A 88 -3.91 -12.66 -7.05
CA ILE A 88 -3.54 -13.36 -5.82
C ILE A 88 -4.50 -14.49 -5.43
N LEU A 89 -5.78 -14.39 -5.85
CA LEU A 89 -6.81 -15.38 -5.54
C LEU A 89 -7.17 -16.26 -6.75
N THR A 90 -7.42 -15.66 -7.91
CA THR A 90 -7.98 -16.38 -9.07
C THR A 90 -6.93 -16.91 -10.03
N GLY A 91 -5.70 -16.39 -9.98
CA GLY A 91 -4.65 -16.71 -10.95
C GLY A 91 -4.84 -16.05 -12.33
N ASN A 92 -5.93 -15.29 -12.53
CA ASN A 92 -6.20 -14.54 -13.75
C ASN A 92 -5.12 -13.48 -14.03
N SER A 93 -5.01 -13.02 -15.27
CA SER A 93 -4.05 -11.96 -15.62
C SER A 93 -4.30 -10.67 -14.82
N SER A 94 -3.22 -10.05 -14.35
CA SER A 94 -3.22 -8.79 -13.63
C SER A 94 -2.17 -7.85 -14.21
N ALA A 95 -2.54 -6.60 -14.49
CA ALA A 95 -1.65 -5.62 -15.10
C ALA A 95 -0.78 -4.85 -14.08
N GLN A 96 -1.14 -4.89 -12.80
CA GLN A 96 -0.42 -4.20 -11.72
C GLN A 96 -0.81 -4.73 -10.34
N ARG A 97 0.04 -4.46 -9.35
CA ARG A 97 -0.29 -4.69 -7.94
C ARG A 97 -1.14 -3.55 -7.38
N VAL A 98 -2.06 -3.93 -6.49
CA VAL A 98 -2.90 -3.00 -5.72
C VAL A 98 -2.62 -3.18 -4.23
N ILE A 99 -3.02 -2.17 -3.44
CA ILE A 99 -2.77 -2.17 -2.00
C ILE A 99 -4.00 -2.67 -1.25
N PHE A 100 -3.84 -3.79 -0.54
CA PHE A 100 -4.82 -4.34 0.38
C PHE A 100 -4.48 -3.98 1.83
N ALA A 101 -5.51 -3.85 2.66
CA ALA A 101 -5.39 -3.90 4.11
C ALA A 101 -6.68 -4.41 4.74
N ARG A 102 -6.57 -4.98 5.94
CA ARG A 102 -7.72 -5.38 6.75
C ARG A 102 -8.58 -4.16 7.09
N ALA A 103 -9.90 -4.28 6.96
CA ALA A 103 -10.83 -3.26 7.45
C ALA A 103 -11.04 -3.43 8.95
N TYR A 104 -10.95 -2.32 9.68
CA TYR A 104 -11.27 -2.22 11.10
C TYR A 104 -12.78 -2.37 11.31
#